data_AF-A0A023G3H0-F1
#
_entry.id   AF-A0A023G3H0-F1
#
_cell.length_a   1.000
_cell.length_b   1.000
_cell.length_c   1.000
_cell.angle_alpha   90.00
_cell.angle_beta   90.00
_cell.angle_gamma   90.00
#
_symmetry.space_group_name_H-M   'P 1'
#
loop_
_entity.id
_entity.type
_entity.pdbx_description
1 polymer ?
#
loop_
_entity_poly.entity_id
_entity_poly.type
_entity_poly.pdbx_seq_one_letter_code
_entity_poly.pdbx_strand_id
1 'polypeptide(L)'
;LWYILLKEKNMLLTMEEAAKKEVELFPNPERIDKVKESMENLEAVVRERNEAYFLLETGETGEQPWVPKENLYGFVCNFALKEHLMPRKSNPKGYFRLWRDKDLDEFTRLYGEKMQKRKEFRDVMCRRRVTQILKRFPNVDRALLREQFPNVDIDKIDKTLKERIYVAFEQQTT
;
A
#
# COMPACT_ATOMS: atom_id res chain seq x y z
N LEU A 1 7.18 4.53 30.70
CA LEU A 1 5.91 4.88 30.03
C LEU A 1 5.24 3.69 29.35
N TRP A 2 5.93 2.94 28.48
CA TRP A 2 5.39 1.77 27.76
C TRP A 2 4.56 0.81 28.63
N TYR A 3 5.09 0.36 29.77
CA TYR A 3 4.37 -0.57 30.68
C TYR A 3 3.12 0.03 31.31
N ILE A 4 3.02 1.36 31.45
CA ILE A 4 1.81 2.01 31.94
C ILE A 4 0.72 1.93 30.86
N LEU A 5 1.07 2.28 29.62
CA LEU A 5 0.18 2.16 28.46
C LEU A 5 -0.23 0.71 28.20
N LEU A 6 0.67 -0.26 28.41
CA LEU A 6 0.36 -1.68 28.25
C LEU A 6 -0.67 -2.16 29.28
N LYS A 7 -0.53 -1.76 30.55
CA LYS A 7 -1.52 -2.08 31.59
C LYS A 7 -2.87 -1.44 31.30
N GLU A 8 -2.84 -0.19 30.86
CA GLU A 8 -4.02 0.56 30.43
C GLU A 8 -4.73 -0.14 29.27
N LYS A 9 -4.00 -0.50 28.21
CA LYS A 9 -4.52 -1.26 27.07
C LYS A 9 -5.16 -2.58 27.50
N ASN A 10 -4.47 -3.35 28.35
CA ASN A 10 -4.99 -4.63 28.84
C ASN A 10 -6.29 -4.45 29.62
N MET A 11 -6.36 -3.45 30.51
CA MET A 11 -7.58 -3.11 31.24
C MET A 11 -8.72 -2.75 30.28
N LEU A 12 -8.48 -1.88 29.29
CA LEU A 12 -9.52 -1.47 28.34
C LEU A 12 -10.03 -2.65 27.49
N LEU A 13 -9.14 -3.54 27.03
CA LEU A 13 -9.54 -4.74 26.30
C LEU A 13 -10.38 -5.69 27.16
N THR A 14 -10.07 -5.83 28.45
CA THR A 14 -10.90 -6.64 29.36
C THR A 14 -12.27 -6.02 29.60
N MET A 15 -12.36 -4.70 29.70
CA MET A 15 -13.63 -3.99 29.87
C MET A 15 -14.47 -4.02 28.59
N GLU A 16 -13.85 -3.92 27.41
CA GLU A 16 -14.52 -4.05 26.11
C GLU A 16 -15.15 -5.44 25.96
N GLU A 17 -14.42 -6.49 26.33
CA GLU A 17 -14.93 -7.86 26.29
C GLU A 17 -16.07 -8.07 27.31
N ALA A 18 -15.99 -7.47 28.49
CA ALA A 18 -17.08 -7.51 29.47
C ALA A 18 -18.34 -6.81 28.95
N ALA A 19 -18.21 -5.60 28.37
CA ALA A 19 -19.32 -4.87 27.77
C ALA A 19 -19.97 -5.65 26.62
N LYS A 20 -19.15 -6.30 25.77
CA LYS A 20 -19.67 -7.18 24.70
C LYS A 20 -20.48 -8.36 25.23
N LYS A 21 -20.06 -8.97 26.34
CA LYS A 21 -20.77 -10.10 26.96
C LYS A 21 -22.12 -9.68 27.55
N GLU A 22 -22.15 -8.52 28.21
CA GLU A 22 -23.37 -7.95 28.78
C GLU A 22 -24.24 -7.24 27.73
N VAL A 23 -23.79 -7.20 26.46
CA VAL A 23 -24.47 -6.49 25.35
C VAL A 23 -24.67 -5.00 25.67
N GLU A 24 -23.68 -4.40 26.35
CA GLU A 24 -23.63 -3.00 26.71
C GLU A 24 -22.70 -2.22 25.77
N LEU A 25 -22.99 -0.93 25.61
CA LEU A 25 -22.11 -0.02 24.89
C LEU A 25 -20.88 0.29 25.74
N PHE A 26 -19.70 0.19 25.13
CA PHE A 26 -18.47 0.53 25.81
C PHE A 26 -18.43 2.03 26.13
N PRO A 27 -18.16 2.44 27.39
CA PRO A 27 -18.31 3.84 27.82
C PRO A 27 -17.40 4.86 27.10
N ASN A 28 -16.20 4.47 26.65
CA ASN A 28 -15.28 5.39 25.97
C ASN A 28 -14.32 4.65 25.00
N PRO A 29 -14.78 4.24 23.80
CA PRO A 29 -13.97 3.48 22.85
C PRO A 29 -12.76 4.24 22.32
N GLU A 30 -12.82 5.56 22.20
CA GLU A 30 -11.71 6.39 21.72
C GLU A 30 -10.45 6.25 22.57
N ARG A 31 -10.59 5.88 23.85
CA ARG A 31 -9.46 5.69 24.76
C ARG A 31 -8.55 4.56 24.30
N ILE A 32 -9.10 3.50 23.69
CA ILE A 32 -8.31 2.38 23.14
C ILE A 32 -7.45 2.88 21.98
N ASP A 33 -8.02 3.67 21.08
CA ASP A 33 -7.32 4.22 19.92
C ASP A 33 -6.20 5.18 20.36
N LYS A 34 -6.48 6.08 21.31
CA LYS A 34 -5.48 7.02 21.85
C LYS A 34 -4.31 6.31 22.54
N VAL A 35 -4.59 5.25 23.30
CA VAL A 35 -3.54 4.44 23.94
C VAL A 35 -2.71 3.71 22.89
N LYS A 36 -3.35 3.16 21.86
CA LYS A 36 -2.67 2.48 20.75
C LYS A 36 -1.77 3.44 19.97
N GLU A 37 -2.27 4.60 19.58
CA GLU A 37 -1.50 5.66 18.92
C GLU A 37 -0.29 6.09 19.77
N SER A 38 -0.50 6.28 21.07
CA SER A 38 0.59 6.62 22.00
C SER A 38 1.66 5.52 22.09
N MET A 39 1.27 4.25 22.03
CA MET A 39 2.21 3.13 22.00
C MET A 39 2.98 3.10 20.67
N GLU A 40 2.30 3.24 19.53
CA GLU A 40 2.93 3.26 18.19
C GLU A 40 3.94 4.41 18.07
N ASN A 41 3.58 5.60 18.56
CA ASN A 41 4.48 6.76 18.58
C ASN A 41 5.73 6.51 19.44
N LEU A 42 5.59 5.87 20.61
CA LEU A 42 6.73 5.53 21.45
C LEU A 42 7.63 4.48 20.79
N GLU A 43 7.04 3.47 20.14
CA GLU A 43 7.80 2.45 19.40
C GLU A 43 8.58 3.09 18.24
N ALA A 44 7.95 3.99 17.48
CA ALA A 44 8.58 4.71 16.38
C ALA A 44 9.81 5.50 16.84
N VAL A 45 9.71 6.29 17.92
CA VAL A 45 10.85 7.05 18.46
C VAL A 45 11.98 6.13 18.93
N VAL A 46 11.66 4.98 19.53
CA VAL A 46 12.69 4.00 19.92
C VAL A 46 13.36 3.39 18.69
N ARG A 47 12.59 3.05 17.65
CA ARG A 47 13.10 2.52 16.38
C ARG A 47 14.02 3.52 15.69
N GLU A 48 13.60 4.78 15.55
CA GLU A 48 14.41 5.87 14.96
C GLU A 48 15.76 6.04 15.67
N ARG A 49 15.77 5.99 17.01
CA ARG A 49 16.99 6.09 17.80
C ARG A 49 17.92 4.90 17.59
N ASN A 50 17.35 3.70 17.55
CA ASN A 50 18.12 2.48 17.32
C ASN A 50 18.72 2.47 15.92
N GLU A 51 17.94 2.81 14.90
CA GLU A 51 18.41 2.93 13.52
C GLU A 51 19.56 3.95 13.41
N ALA A 52 19.40 5.15 13.99
CA ALA A 52 20.45 6.15 13.99
C ALA A 52 21.74 5.65 14.67
N TYR A 53 21.62 4.91 15.78
CA TYR A 53 22.76 4.32 16.46
C TYR A 53 23.47 3.28 15.59
N PHE A 54 22.74 2.30 15.03
CA PHE A 54 23.34 1.24 14.22
C PHE A 54 23.93 1.76 12.91
N LEU A 55 23.31 2.77 12.28
CA LEU A 55 23.86 3.39 11.08
C LEU A 55 25.20 4.08 11.35
N LEU A 56 25.42 4.61 12.55
CA LEU A 56 26.70 5.22 12.94
C LEU A 56 27.77 4.18 13.28
N GLU A 57 27.40 3.10 13.98
CA GLU A 57 28.34 2.09 14.47
C GLU A 57 28.70 1.03 13.42
N THR A 58 27.69 0.47 12.74
CA THR A 58 27.87 -0.64 11.78
C THR A 58 27.59 -0.24 10.33
N GLY A 59 26.88 0.88 10.10
CA GLY A 59 26.41 1.28 8.78
C GLY A 59 25.14 0.55 8.33
N GLU A 60 24.50 -0.22 9.21
CA GLU A 60 23.27 -0.96 8.95
C GLU A 60 22.14 -0.44 9.85
N THR A 61 20.88 -0.68 9.49
CA THR A 61 19.71 -0.20 10.26
C THR A 61 19.50 -0.96 11.59
N GLY A 62 20.10 -2.14 11.77
CA GLY A 62 19.93 -2.98 12.97
C GLY A 62 18.59 -3.73 13.06
N GLU A 63 17.69 -3.53 12.09
CA GLU A 63 16.49 -4.33 11.91
C GLU A 63 16.79 -5.68 11.25
N GLN A 64 15.82 -6.59 11.28
CA GLN A 64 15.94 -7.90 10.64
C GLN A 64 16.31 -7.74 9.16
N PRO A 65 17.41 -8.35 8.68
CA PRO A 65 17.84 -8.16 7.31
C PRO A 65 16.90 -8.87 6.32
N TRP A 66 16.63 -8.20 5.19
CA TRP A 66 15.77 -8.68 4.12
C TRP A 66 16.58 -8.96 2.87
N VAL A 67 16.27 -10.07 2.20
CA VAL A 67 16.92 -10.45 0.94
C VAL A 67 15.87 -10.60 -0.16
N PRO A 68 16.05 -9.97 -1.33
CA PRO A 68 15.19 -10.22 -2.48
C PRO A 68 15.42 -11.64 -2.97
N LYS A 69 14.37 -12.44 -2.98
CA LYS A 69 14.40 -13.82 -3.46
C LYS A 69 13.14 -14.12 -4.26
N GLU A 70 13.29 -14.97 -5.27
CA GLU A 70 12.14 -15.50 -5.98
C GLU A 70 11.30 -16.41 -5.06
N ASN A 71 9.98 -16.32 -5.18
CA ASN A 71 9.03 -17.23 -4.56
C ASN A 71 8.78 -18.44 -5.51
N LEU A 72 8.02 -19.44 -5.05
CA LEU A 72 7.62 -20.60 -5.87
C LEU A 72 6.89 -20.19 -7.15
N TYR A 73 6.20 -19.06 -7.13
CA TYR A 73 5.46 -18.52 -8.27
C TYR A 73 6.31 -17.65 -9.21
N GLY A 74 7.64 -17.57 -9.01
CA GLY A 74 8.54 -16.77 -9.85
C GLY A 74 8.56 -15.27 -9.55
N PHE A 75 7.82 -14.81 -8.53
CA PHE A 75 7.84 -13.40 -8.11
C PHE A 75 9.03 -13.11 -7.20
N VAL A 76 9.74 -12.00 -7.45
CA VAL A 76 10.78 -11.50 -6.55
C VAL A 76 10.12 -10.79 -5.37
N CYS A 77 10.23 -11.37 -4.19
CA CYS A 77 9.73 -10.80 -2.93
C CYS A 77 10.90 -10.56 -1.96
N ASN A 78 10.73 -9.63 -1.04
CA ASN A 78 11.66 -9.45 0.06
C ASN A 78 11.37 -10.51 1.14
N PHE A 79 12.35 -11.35 1.45
CA PHE A 79 12.25 -12.36 2.49
C PHE A 79 13.11 -11.97 3.70
N ALA A 80 12.49 -11.99 4.88
CA ALA A 80 13.20 -11.80 6.14
C ALA A 80 14.12 -12.99 6.42
N LEU A 81 15.39 -12.71 6.70
CA LEU A 81 16.35 -13.73 7.13
C LEU A 81 16.06 -14.16 8.56
N LYS A 82 16.12 -15.46 8.82
CA LYS A 82 15.90 -16.04 10.16
C LYS A 82 17.19 -16.61 10.69
N GLU A 83 17.33 -16.56 12.00
CA GLU A 83 18.43 -17.21 12.70
C GLU A 83 18.27 -18.73 12.62
N HIS A 84 19.38 -19.41 12.35
CA HIS A 84 19.44 -20.86 12.22
C HIS A 84 20.64 -21.38 13.02
N LEU A 85 20.44 -22.49 13.74
CA LEU A 85 21.50 -23.14 14.52
C LEU A 85 22.63 -23.70 13.65
N MET A 86 22.33 -24.04 12.40
CA MET A 86 23.25 -24.67 11.47
C MET A 86 23.40 -23.83 10.20
N PRO A 87 24.58 -23.83 9.56
CA PRO A 87 24.76 -23.22 8.26
C PRO A 87 23.79 -23.78 7.21
N ARG A 88 23.39 -22.94 6.26
CA ARG A 88 22.38 -23.27 5.24
C ARG A 88 22.65 -24.57 4.47
N LYS A 89 23.91 -24.88 4.16
CA LYS A 89 24.29 -26.09 3.40
C LYS A 89 24.16 -27.39 4.21
N SER A 90 24.23 -27.29 5.53
CA SER A 90 24.24 -28.43 6.45
C SER A 90 22.86 -28.76 7.03
N ASN A 91 21.83 -27.99 6.67
CA ASN A 91 20.47 -28.17 7.19
C ASN A 91 19.79 -29.41 6.57
N PRO A 92 19.41 -30.43 7.37
CA PRO A 92 18.76 -31.65 6.87
C PRO A 92 17.38 -31.41 6.25
N LYS A 93 16.68 -30.35 6.67
CA LYS A 93 15.40 -29.94 6.05
C LYS A 93 15.57 -29.40 4.62
N GLY A 94 16.81 -29.36 4.14
CA GLY A 94 17.18 -28.94 2.81
C GLY A 94 16.94 -27.45 2.59
N TYR A 95 17.42 -26.97 1.44
CA TYR A 95 16.98 -25.71 0.89
C TYR A 95 16.05 -26.03 -0.27
N PHE A 96 14.85 -25.43 -0.28
CA PHE A 96 14.02 -25.46 -1.47
C PHE A 96 14.79 -24.78 -2.61
N ARG A 97 15.24 -25.58 -3.57
CA ARG A 97 15.72 -25.07 -4.86
C ARG A 97 14.49 -24.73 -5.68
N LEU A 98 14.39 -23.48 -6.09
CA LEU A 98 13.36 -23.06 -7.03
C LEU A 98 13.74 -23.66 -8.38
N TRP A 99 12.92 -24.59 -8.86
CA TRP A 99 13.01 -25.08 -10.22
C TRP A 99 12.12 -24.20 -11.10
N ARG A 100 12.70 -23.71 -12.20
CA ARG A 100 11.97 -22.90 -13.18
C ARG A 100 11.47 -23.85 -14.27
N ASP A 101 10.18 -24.13 -14.22
CA ASP A 101 9.50 -24.92 -15.25
C ASP A 101 8.92 -24.02 -16.34
N LYS A 102 8.69 -24.59 -17.52
CA LYS A 102 8.09 -23.86 -18.67
C LYS A 102 6.72 -23.28 -18.32
N ASP A 103 5.94 -24.02 -17.53
CA ASP A 103 4.61 -23.59 -17.07
C ASP A 103 4.70 -22.35 -16.17
N LEU A 104 5.77 -22.23 -15.38
CA LEU A 104 6.01 -21.08 -14.51
C LEU A 104 6.35 -19.82 -15.32
N ASP A 105 7.13 -19.97 -16.38
CA ASP A 105 7.46 -18.87 -17.29
C ASP A 105 6.21 -18.39 -18.05
N GLU A 106 5.36 -19.31 -18.51
CA GLU A 106 4.08 -18.97 -19.12
C GLU A 106 3.14 -18.27 -18.13
N PHE A 107 3.03 -18.78 -16.90
CA PHE A 107 2.27 -18.15 -15.83
C PHE A 107 2.74 -16.71 -15.57
N THR A 108 4.06 -16.51 -15.47
CA THR A 108 4.66 -15.19 -15.19
C THR A 108 4.39 -14.23 -16.34
N ARG A 109 4.46 -14.69 -17.60
CA ARG A 109 4.10 -13.90 -18.79
C ARG A 109 2.63 -13.47 -18.76
N LEU A 110 1.72 -14.43 -18.58
CA LEU A 110 0.27 -14.14 -18.52
C LEU A 110 -0.09 -13.23 -17.35
N TYR A 111 0.59 -13.39 -16.22
CA TYR A 111 0.44 -12.50 -15.07
C TYR A 111 0.87 -11.06 -15.41
N GLY A 112 2.02 -10.89 -16.07
CA GLY A 112 2.49 -9.59 -16.55
C GLY A 112 1.48 -8.92 -17.49
N GLU A 113 0.98 -9.65 -18.48
CA GLU A 113 -0.07 -9.16 -19.39
C GLU A 113 -1.35 -8.77 -18.66
N LYS A 114 -1.76 -9.54 -17.65
CA LYS A 114 -2.92 -9.23 -16.81
C LYS A 114 -2.71 -7.95 -15.99
N MET A 115 -1.51 -7.75 -15.43
CA MET A 115 -1.20 -6.53 -14.67
C MET A 115 -1.13 -5.30 -15.57
N GLN A 116 -0.61 -5.45 -16.78
CA GLN A 116 -0.61 -4.39 -17.79
C GLN A 116 -2.05 -4.00 -18.18
N LYS A 117 -2.91 -4.97 -18.49
CA LYS A 117 -4.35 -4.71 -18.75
C LYS A 117 -5.04 -4.01 -17.59
N ARG A 118 -4.71 -4.38 -16.34
CA ARG A 118 -5.25 -3.69 -15.13
C ARG A 118 -4.76 -2.25 -15.02
N LYS A 119 -3.50 -1.97 -15.39
CA LYS A 119 -2.96 -0.61 -15.43
C LYS A 119 -3.68 0.21 -16.50
N GLU A 120 -3.79 -0.32 -17.72
CA GLU A 120 -4.51 0.32 -18.83
C GLU A 120 -5.97 0.60 -18.48
N PHE A 121 -6.66 -0.35 -17.84
CA PHE A 121 -8.03 -0.15 -17.37
C PHE A 121 -8.12 0.99 -16.37
N ARG A 122 -7.20 1.07 -15.39
CA ARG A 122 -7.14 2.19 -14.43
C ARG A 122 -6.92 3.52 -15.14
N ASP A 123 -5.98 3.58 -16.08
CA ASP A 123 -5.69 4.82 -16.82
C ASP A 123 -6.88 5.27 -17.68
N VAL A 124 -7.58 4.32 -18.32
CA VAL A 124 -8.83 4.59 -19.06
C VAL A 124 -9.92 5.08 -18.12
N MET A 125 -10.07 4.48 -16.94
CA MET A 125 -11.08 4.90 -15.95
C MET A 125 -10.78 6.28 -15.38
N CYS A 126 -9.52 6.58 -15.05
CA CYS A 126 -9.08 7.91 -14.64
C CYS A 126 -9.38 8.94 -15.73
N ARG A 127 -9.03 8.66 -16.99
CA ARG A 127 -9.34 9.53 -18.14
C ARG A 127 -10.85 9.76 -18.28
N ARG A 128 -11.66 8.70 -18.17
CA ARG A 128 -13.14 8.80 -18.24
C ARG A 128 -13.68 9.63 -17.08
N ARG A 129 -13.17 9.45 -15.87
CA ARG A 129 -13.56 10.21 -14.68
C ARG A 129 -13.27 11.70 -14.85
N VAL A 130 -12.05 12.05 -15.27
CA VAL A 130 -11.67 13.44 -15.57
C VAL A 130 -12.56 14.04 -16.66
N THR A 131 -12.82 13.28 -17.73
CA THR A 131 -13.74 13.71 -18.80
C THR A 131 -15.14 14.00 -18.26
N GLN A 132 -15.69 13.14 -17.39
CA GLN A 132 -17.01 13.35 -16.77
C GLN A 132 -17.02 14.58 -15.85
N ILE A 133 -15.96 14.80 -15.06
CA ILE A 133 -15.83 15.97 -14.18
C ILE A 133 -15.84 17.24 -15.02
N LEU A 134 -14.99 17.34 -16.06
CA LEU A 134 -14.91 18.52 -16.92
C LEU A 134 -16.24 18.79 -17.66
N LYS A 135 -16.96 17.73 -18.06
CA LYS A 135 -18.30 17.87 -18.67
C LYS A 135 -19.35 18.40 -17.70
N ARG A 136 -19.32 17.94 -16.44
CA ARG A 136 -20.33 18.34 -15.44
C ARG A 136 -20.01 19.68 -14.79
N PHE A 137 -18.72 19.95 -14.60
CA PHE A 137 -18.19 21.11 -13.91
C PHE A 137 -17.09 21.76 -14.78
N PRO A 138 -17.45 22.64 -15.73
CA PRO A 138 -16.48 23.26 -16.64
C PRO A 138 -15.50 24.20 -15.95
N ASN A 139 -15.86 24.74 -14.78
CA ASN A 139 -15.05 25.69 -14.00
C ASN A 139 -14.22 25.01 -12.89
N VAL A 140 -14.01 23.70 -12.97
CA VAL A 140 -13.21 22.96 -11.99
C VAL A 140 -11.75 23.41 -12.00
N ASP A 141 -11.12 23.44 -10.82
CA ASP A 141 -9.71 23.76 -10.71
C ASP A 141 -8.85 22.66 -11.37
N ARG A 142 -8.05 23.09 -12.36
CA ARG A 142 -7.20 22.23 -13.18
C ARG A 142 -5.96 21.79 -12.41
N ALA A 143 -5.47 22.61 -11.48
CA ALA A 143 -4.31 22.27 -10.66
C ALA A 143 -4.62 21.06 -9.78
N LEU A 144 -5.77 21.10 -9.09
CA LEU A 144 -6.27 20.02 -8.26
C LEU A 144 -6.47 18.71 -9.06
N LEU A 145 -6.96 18.79 -10.30
CA LEU A 145 -7.11 17.60 -11.14
C LEU A 145 -5.76 16.97 -11.53
N ARG A 146 -4.72 17.78 -11.77
CA ARG A 146 -3.37 17.28 -12.10
C ARG A 146 -2.75 16.55 -10.91
N GLU A 147 -2.96 17.06 -9.69
CA GLU A 147 -2.50 16.42 -8.46
C GLU A 147 -3.18 15.07 -8.23
N GLN A 148 -4.51 15.02 -8.38
CA GLN A 148 -5.29 13.81 -8.13
C GLN A 148 -5.11 12.74 -9.23
N PHE A 149 -4.86 13.15 -10.48
CA PHE A 149 -4.72 12.26 -11.63
C PHE A 149 -3.41 12.51 -12.39
N PRO A 150 -2.24 12.13 -11.82
CA PRO A 150 -0.94 12.42 -12.42
C PRO A 150 -0.71 11.70 -13.75
N ASN A 151 -1.34 10.54 -13.97
CA ASN A 151 -1.19 9.76 -15.20
C ASN A 151 -2.00 10.31 -16.39
N VAL A 152 -2.86 11.32 -16.16
CA VAL A 152 -3.82 11.78 -17.17
C VAL A 152 -3.42 13.15 -17.69
N ASP A 153 -3.21 13.24 -19.00
CA ASP A 153 -3.02 14.51 -19.70
C ASP A 153 -4.35 15.26 -19.83
N ILE A 154 -4.57 16.22 -18.92
CA ILE A 154 -5.80 17.02 -18.80
C ILE A 154 -5.92 18.02 -19.95
N ASP A 155 -4.81 18.60 -20.41
CA ASP A 155 -4.83 19.61 -21.47
C ASP A 155 -5.29 19.00 -22.79
N LYS A 156 -4.85 17.76 -23.06
CA LYS A 156 -5.34 16.98 -24.21
C LYS A 156 -6.83 16.66 -24.11
N ILE A 157 -7.35 16.37 -22.92
CA ILE A 157 -8.79 16.11 -22.71
C ILE A 157 -9.60 17.38 -22.92
N ASP A 158 -9.18 18.52 -22.34
CA ASP A 158 -9.85 19.82 -22.50
C ASP A 158 -9.91 20.23 -23.97
N LYS A 159 -8.80 20.09 -24.70
CA LYS A 159 -8.75 20.32 -26.14
C LYS A 159 -9.76 19.46 -26.90
N THR A 160 -9.77 18.15 -26.64
CA THR A 160 -10.69 17.20 -27.30
C THR A 160 -12.16 17.50 -26.96
N LEU A 161 -12.44 17.95 -25.74
CA LEU A 161 -13.80 18.32 -25.32
C LEU A 161 -14.28 19.59 -26.01
N LYS A 162 -13.43 20.63 -26.07
CA LYS A 162 -13.74 21.88 -26.79
C LYS A 162 -14.01 21.61 -28.26
N GLU A 163 -13.13 20.86 -28.93
CA GLU A 163 -13.32 20.46 -30.34
C GLU A 163 -14.68 19.77 -30.56
N ARG A 164 -15.06 18.82 -29.68
CA ARG A 164 -16.36 18.13 -29.78
C ARG A 164 -17.56 19.04 -29.55
N ILE A 165 -17.44 20.05 -28.69
CA ILE A 165 -18.51 21.04 -28.46
C ILE A 165 -18.70 21.92 -29.69
N TYR A 166 -17.62 22.44 -30.28
CA TYR A 166 -17.69 23.27 -31.49
C TYR A 166 -18.29 22.50 -32.67
N VAL A 167 -17.88 21.24 -32.88
CA VAL A 167 -18.45 20.38 -33.94
C VAL A 167 -19.95 20.13 -33.74
N ALA A 168 -20.41 19.97 -32.49
CA ALA A 168 -21.84 19.78 -32.22
C ALA A 168 -22.67 21.04 -32.49
N PHE A 169 -22.11 22.24 -32.31
CA PHE A 169 -22.78 23.50 -32.61
C PHE A 169 -22.89 23.75 -34.11
N GLU A 170 -21.82 23.52 -34.87
CA GLU A 170 -21.82 23.68 -36.35
C GLU A 170 -22.88 22.78 -37.01
N GLN A 171 -23.02 21.54 -36.56
CA GLN A 171 -24.03 20.60 -37.06
C GLN A 171 -25.48 21.00 -36.75
N GLN A 172 -25.72 21.85 -35.75
CA GLN A 172 -27.05 22.37 -35.43
C GLN A 172 -27.41 23.62 -36.25
N THR A 173 -26.42 24.31 -36.81
CA THR A 173 -26.60 25.56 -37.57
C THR A 173 -26.79 25.38 -39.07
N THR A 174 -26.43 24.22 -39.62
CA THR A 174 -26.76 23.74 -40.98
C THR A 174 -28.02 22.91 -40.98
#